data_AF-A0A1G3QH79-F1
#
_entry.id   AF-A0A1G3QH79-F1
#
_cell.length_a   1.000
_cell.length_b   1.000
_cell.length_c   1.000
_cell.angle_alpha   90.00
_cell.angle_beta   90.00
_cell.angle_gamma   90.00
#
_symmetry.space_group_name_H-M   'P 1'
#
loop_
_entity.id
_entity.type
_entity.pdbx_description
1 polymer ?
#
loop_
_entity_poly.entity_id
_entity_poly.type
_entity_poly.pdbx_seq_one_letter_code
_entity_poly.pdbx_strand_id
1 'polypeptide(L)'
;MTEICRILAGIGDARLIGRLLEELLTAGERRKITLRWQLVSMLAEGHSQRAIAKKLHVSLCKITRGSREMKKPGSVIKKLLTVKKKHKNKEIL
;
A
#
# COMPACT_ATOMS: atom_id res chain seq x y z
N MET A 1 8.06 13.10 -12.60
CA MET A 1 7.82 12.38 -11.32
C MET A 1 8.22 13.21 -10.10
N THR A 2 9.40 13.85 -10.09
CA THR A 2 9.85 14.68 -8.95
C THR A 2 8.87 15.78 -8.54
N GLU A 3 8.27 16.48 -9.50
CA GLU A 3 7.31 17.57 -9.25
C GLU A 3 6.07 17.09 -8.48
N ILE A 4 5.35 16.09 -9.00
CA ILE A 4 4.17 15.55 -8.33
C ILE A 4 4.51 14.98 -6.95
N CYS A 5 5.69 14.38 -6.75
CA CYS A 5 6.12 13.93 -5.44
C CYS A 5 6.31 15.07 -4.45
N ARG A 6 6.86 16.22 -4.88
CA ARG A 6 7.01 17.41 -4.02
C ARG A 6 5.65 17.99 -3.64
N ILE A 7 4.72 18.09 -4.59
CA ILE A 7 3.35 18.55 -4.35
C ILE A 7 2.69 17.63 -3.31
N LEU A 8 2.70 16.31 -3.53
CA LEU A 8 2.10 15.35 -2.61
C LEU A 8 2.74 15.40 -1.21
N ALA A 9 4.06 15.58 -1.12
CA ALA A 9 4.76 15.69 0.16
C ALA A 9 4.42 16.96 0.94
N GLY A 10 4.03 18.03 0.26
CA GLY A 10 3.59 19.29 0.89
C GLY A 10 2.13 19.28 1.35
N ILE A 11 1.33 18.29 0.92
CA ILE A 11 -0.09 18.22 1.30
C ILE A 11 -0.24 17.48 2.65
N GLY A 12 -0.63 18.20 3.69
CA GLY A 12 -0.98 17.64 5.01
C GLY A 12 -2.42 17.14 5.14
N ASP A 13 -3.23 17.24 4.08
CA ASP A 13 -4.64 16.81 4.06
C ASP A 13 -4.86 15.56 3.21
N ALA A 14 -5.15 14.44 3.88
CA ALA A 14 -5.43 13.16 3.22
C ALA A 14 -6.68 13.20 2.32
N ARG A 15 -7.69 14.04 2.63
CA ARG A 15 -8.91 14.16 1.81
C ARG A 15 -8.62 14.83 0.48
N LEU A 16 -7.77 15.86 0.50
CA LEU A 16 -7.32 16.54 -0.72
C LEU A 16 -6.52 15.59 -1.61
N ILE A 17 -5.59 14.81 -1.04
CA ILE A 17 -4.86 13.77 -1.79
C ILE A 17 -5.83 12.74 -2.40
N GLY A 18 -6.85 12.33 -1.63
CA GLY A 18 -7.88 11.42 -2.08
C GLY A 18 -8.58 11.91 -3.36
N ARG A 19 -9.08 13.16 -3.35
CA ARG A 19 -9.75 13.78 -4.51
C ARG A 19 -8.81 13.90 -5.73
N LEU A 20 -7.57 14.34 -5.51
CA LEU A 20 -6.57 14.40 -6.58
C LEU A 20 -6.37 13.05 -7.26
N LEU A 21 -6.26 11.97 -6.47
CA LEU A 21 -6.12 10.62 -7.02
C LEU A 21 -7.41 10.12 -7.70
N GLU A 22 -8.58 10.59 -7.31
CA GLU A 22 -9.85 10.29 -7.98
C GLU A 22 -9.97 10.96 -9.34
N GLU A 23 -9.46 12.18 -9.47
CA GLU A 23 -9.42 12.94 -10.73
C GLU A 23 -8.33 12.41 -11.69
N LEU A 24 -7.13 12.12 -11.18
CA LEU A 24 -6.00 11.69 -12.01
C LEU A 24 -6.08 10.24 -12.49
N LEU A 25 -6.68 9.36 -11.70
CA LEU A 25 -6.66 7.92 -11.97
C LEU A 25 -8.02 7.44 -12.40
N THR A 26 -8.07 6.54 -13.38
CA THR A 26 -9.30 5.83 -13.71
C THR A 26 -9.77 4.96 -12.55
N ALA A 27 -11.07 4.64 -12.50
CA ALA A 27 -11.62 3.74 -11.49
C ALA A 27 -10.89 2.37 -11.45
N GLY A 28 -10.44 1.88 -12.62
CA GLY A 28 -9.67 0.64 -12.72
C GLY A 28 -8.27 0.74 -12.11
N GLU A 29 -7.58 1.87 -12.27
CA GLU A 29 -6.27 2.12 -11.66
C GLU A 29 -6.37 2.26 -10.15
N ARG A 30 -7.39 2.98 -9.64
CA ARG A 30 -7.65 3.09 -8.20
C ARG A 30 -7.89 1.73 -7.55
N ARG A 31 -8.70 0.88 -8.18
CA ARG A 31 -8.90 -0.52 -7.74
C ARG A 31 -7.59 -1.29 -7.71
N LYS A 32 -6.77 -1.17 -8.76
CA LYS A 32 -5.45 -1.84 -8.85
C LYS A 32 -4.48 -1.38 -7.76
N ILE A 33 -4.40 -0.08 -7.47
CA ILE A 33 -3.54 0.47 -6.42
C ILE A 33 -4.02 0.01 -5.04
N THR A 34 -5.33 0.10 -4.79
CA THR A 34 -5.95 -0.34 -3.53
C THR A 34 -5.67 -1.82 -3.26
N LEU A 35 -5.88 -2.68 -4.26
CA LEU A 35 -5.60 -4.11 -4.19
C LEU A 35 -4.11 -4.39 -3.88
N ARG A 36 -3.20 -3.67 -4.54
CA ARG A 36 -1.75 -3.79 -4.28
C ARG A 36 -1.41 -3.37 -2.86
N TRP A 37 -2.01 -2.29 -2.35
CA TRP A 37 -1.80 -1.80 -1.00
C TRP A 37 -2.30 -2.79 0.06
N GLN A 38 -3.49 -3.35 -0.13
CA GLN A 38 -4.04 -4.39 0.76
C GLN A 38 -3.15 -5.62 0.80
N LEU A 39 -2.68 -6.08 -0.36
CA LEU A 39 -1.79 -7.22 -0.50
C LEU A 39 -0.49 -7.03 0.30
N VAL A 40 0.21 -5.90 0.12
CA VAL A 40 1.46 -5.64 0.86
C VAL A 40 1.23 -5.40 2.35
N SER A 41 0.09 -4.81 2.73
CA SER A 41 -0.32 -4.65 4.13
C SER A 41 -0.49 -6.01 4.81
N MET A 42 -1.23 -6.93 4.19
CA MET A 42 -1.42 -8.29 4.72
C MET A 42 -0.12 -9.08 4.80
N LEU A 43 0.76 -8.95 3.80
CA LEU A 43 2.09 -9.56 3.87
C LEU A 43 2.89 -9.01 5.06
N ALA A 44 2.81 -7.71 5.33
CA ALA A 44 3.51 -7.09 6.47
C ALA A 44 2.88 -7.48 7.82
N GLU A 45 1.60 -7.83 7.85
CA GLU A 45 0.90 -8.40 9.00
C GLU A 45 1.20 -9.89 9.24
N GLY A 46 1.91 -10.56 8.32
CA GLY A 46 2.33 -11.96 8.47
C GLY A 46 1.40 -12.98 7.83
N HIS A 47 0.37 -12.55 7.08
CA HIS A 47 -0.51 -13.47 6.36
C HIS A 47 0.25 -14.25 5.28
N SER A 48 -0.06 -15.53 5.12
CA SER A 48 0.53 -16.35 4.06
C SER A 48 0.03 -15.89 2.68
N GLN A 49 0.86 -16.04 1.64
CA GLN A 49 0.48 -15.68 0.28
C GLN A 49 -0.78 -16.42 -0.20
N ARG A 50 -0.97 -17.68 0.24
CA ARG A 50 -2.18 -18.46 -0.07
C ARG A 50 -3.43 -17.87 0.59
N ALA A 51 -3.33 -17.46 1.85
CA ALA A 51 -4.44 -16.80 2.55
C ALA A 51 -4.81 -15.46 1.88
N ILE A 52 -3.81 -14.69 1.45
CA ILE A 52 -4.02 -13.43 0.73
C ILE A 52 -4.69 -13.68 -0.63
N ALA A 53 -4.25 -14.69 -1.38
CA ALA A 53 -4.83 -15.07 -2.67
C ALA A 53 -6.32 -15.36 -2.54
N LYS A 54 -6.69 -16.16 -1.52
CA LYS A 54 -8.08 -16.49 -1.21
C LYS A 54 -8.88 -15.25 -0.81
N LYS A 55 -8.35 -14.40 0.08
CA LYS A 55 -9.08 -13.24 0.61
C LYS A 55 -9.29 -12.14 -0.43
N LEU A 56 -8.29 -11.88 -1.28
CA LEU A 56 -8.34 -10.81 -2.27
C LEU A 56 -8.80 -11.28 -3.66
N HIS A 57 -9.15 -12.57 -3.80
CA HIS A 57 -9.54 -13.19 -5.07
C HIS A 57 -8.52 -12.92 -6.20
N VAL A 58 -7.23 -13.09 -5.90
CA VAL A 58 -6.12 -12.92 -6.85
C VAL A 58 -5.30 -14.19 -6.99
N SER A 59 -4.70 -14.40 -8.16
CA SER A 59 -3.79 -15.52 -8.37
C SER A 59 -2.51 -15.36 -7.53
N LEU A 60 -1.91 -16.49 -7.15
CA LEU A 60 -0.65 -16.49 -6.39
C LEU A 60 0.47 -15.72 -7.11
N CYS A 61 0.53 -15.82 -8.45
CA CYS A 61 1.47 -15.07 -9.29
C CYS A 61 1.35 -13.54 -9.12
N LYS A 62 0.16 -13.01 -8.85
CA LYS A 62 -0.04 -11.57 -8.58
C LYS A 62 0.57 -11.14 -7.23
N ILE A 63 0.72 -12.08 -6.29
CA ILE A 63 1.26 -11.83 -4.94
C ILE A 63 2.77 -11.97 -4.89
N THR A 64 3.34 -12.91 -5.63
CA THR A 64 4.79 -13.15 -5.61
C THR A 64 5.58 -11.89 -5.96
N ARG A 65 5.09 -11.05 -6.89
CA ARG A 65 5.71 -9.75 -7.20
C ARG A 65 5.71 -8.80 -6.00
N GLY A 66 4.56 -8.60 -5.34
CA GLY A 66 4.46 -7.74 -4.16
C GLY A 66 5.36 -8.22 -3.02
N SER A 67 5.43 -9.54 -2.81
CA SER A 67 6.34 -10.13 -1.82
C SER A 67 7.82 -9.89 -2.14
N ARG A 68 8.22 -9.95 -3.41
CA ARG A 68 9.60 -9.63 -3.83
C ARG A 68 9.95 -8.17 -3.57
N GLU A 69 9.07 -7.23 -3.92
CA GLU A 69 9.30 -5.79 -3.67
C GLU A 69 9.49 -5.45 -2.18
N MET A 70 8.80 -6.15 -1.28
CA MET A 70 8.98 -5.95 0.17
C MET A 70 10.27 -6.57 0.73
N LYS A 71 10.84 -7.57 0.06
CA LYS A 71 12.09 -8.22 0.48
C LYS A 71 13.34 -7.46 0.04
N LYS A 72 13.21 -6.51 -0.90
CA LYS A 72 14.35 -5.70 -1.36
C LYS A 72 14.96 -4.89 -0.20
N PRO A 73 16.29 -4.77 -0.13
CA PRO A 73 16.95 -3.84 0.77
C PRO A 73 16.39 -2.43 0.59
N GLY A 74 16.11 -1.74 1.69
CA GLY A 74 15.58 -0.37 1.65
C GLY A 74 14.14 -0.22 1.16
N SER A 75 13.36 -1.30 1.00
CA SER A 75 11.97 -1.25 0.53
C SER A 75 11.14 -0.19 1.26
N VAL A 76 10.74 0.85 0.52
CA VAL A 76 9.92 1.96 1.04
C VAL A 76 8.58 1.43 1.56
N ILE A 77 8.00 0.45 0.87
CA ILE A 77 6.74 -0.20 1.28
C ILE A 77 6.89 -0.80 2.69
N LYS A 78 7.95 -1.57 2.91
CA LYS A 78 8.22 -2.19 4.22
C LYS A 78 8.42 -1.13 5.31
N LYS A 79 9.18 -0.06 5.02
CA LYS A 79 9.39 1.07 5.95
C LYS A 79 8.06 1.72 6.35
N LEU A 80 7.24 2.12 5.39
CA LEU A 80 5.96 2.82 5.63
C LEU A 80 4.96 1.95 6.41
N LEU A 81 4.86 0.66 6.08
CA LEU A 81 3.96 -0.26 6.80
C LEU A 81 4.42 -0.52 8.24
N THR A 82 5.72 -0.40 8.53
CA THR A 82 6.24 -0.49 9.90
C THR A 82 5.85 0.75 10.72
N VAL A 83 5.87 1.94 10.13
CA VAL A 83 5.40 3.19 10.77
C VAL A 83 3.91 3.08 11.12
N LYS A 84 3.08 2.55 10.21
CA LYS A 84 1.64 2.33 10.45
C LYS A 84 1.36 1.45 11.68
N LYS A 85 2.18 0.41 11.93
CA LYS A 85 2.05 -0.44 13.13
C LYS A 85 2.29 0.33 14.43
N LYS A 86 3.22 1.29 14.45
CA LYS A 86 3.50 2.12 15.63
C LYS A 86 2.34 3.04 16.00
N HIS A 87 1.61 3.57 15.02
CA HIS A 87 0.42 4.39 15.29
C HIS A 87 -0.75 3.57 15.83
N LYS A 88 -0.99 2.36 15.31
CA LYS A 88 -2.01 1.45 15.88
C LYS A 88 -1.71 1.04 17.32
N ASN A 89 -0.46 0.88 17.72
CA ASN A 89 -0.10 0.52 19.09
C ASN A 89 -0.16 1.70 20.08
N LYS A 90 -0.13 2.94 19.61
CA LYS A 90 -0.23 4.14 20.46
C LYS A 90 -1.66 4.51 20.85
N GLU A 91 -2.66 3.95 20.16
CA GLU A 91 -4.08 4.16 20.48
C GLU A 91 -4.64 3.07 21.42
N ILE A 92 -3.81 2.12 21.87
CA ILE A 92 -4.20 1.00 22.76
C ILE A 92 -3.31 1.00 24.03
N LEU A 93 -2.72 2.15 24.39
CA LEU A 93 -1.94 2.34 25.62
C LEU A 93 -2.33 3.66 26.27
#